data_AF-A0A7Y8JUP4-F1
#
_entry.id   AF-A0A7Y8JUP4-F1
#
_cell.length_a   1.000
_cell.length_b   1.000
_cell.length_c   1.000
_cell.angle_alpha   90.00
_cell.angle_beta   90.00
_cell.angle_gamma   90.00
#
_symmetry.space_group_name_H-M   'P 1'
#
loop_
_entity.id
_entity.type
_entity.pdbx_description
1 polymer ?
#
loop_
_entity_poly.entity_id
_entity_poly.type
_entity_poly.pdbx_seq_one_letter_code
_entity_poly.pdbx_strand_id
1 'polypeptide(L)'
;MPFLARTHPRLSAAAVLGIAVGLLAPADTVISKILIGWNTGVWTYLVLMLWLTIRAKAPDVKRIAEIEDENAGLVLFVVCIAAIASLATITFELVGSKDLPTTARLLHYGFTGLTVIGSWLLIGVIFSVHYARLYYTWDGKEPALRFAEGLTTPNYWDFLYFSFTIGVAVQTSDVGVATRSLRKVVLGQSLIGFLFNTAILGFSINIAAGLFG
;
A
#
# COMPACT_ATOMS: atom_id res chain seq x y z
N MET A 1 -2.45 -15.19 -16.51
CA MET A 1 -2.07 -13.76 -16.48
C MET A 1 -2.99 -12.78 -17.23
N PRO A 2 -3.83 -13.14 -18.25
CA PRO A 2 -4.64 -12.12 -18.94
C PRO A 2 -5.86 -11.61 -18.14
N PHE A 3 -6.21 -12.28 -17.04
CA PHE A 3 -7.38 -11.95 -16.23
C PHE A 3 -7.15 -10.76 -15.27
N LEU A 4 -5.97 -10.68 -14.64
CA LEU A 4 -5.58 -9.56 -13.74
C LEU A 4 -5.48 -8.22 -14.49
N ALA A 5 -5.09 -8.25 -15.77
CA ALA A 5 -4.95 -7.07 -16.61
C ALA A 5 -6.28 -6.36 -16.91
N ARG A 6 -7.40 -7.11 -16.93
CA ARG A 6 -8.74 -6.55 -17.20
C ARG A 6 -9.43 -6.01 -15.96
N THR A 7 -9.18 -6.61 -14.79
CA THR A 7 -9.85 -6.26 -13.53
C THR A 7 -9.14 -5.14 -12.77
N HIS A 8 -7.81 -5.07 -12.82
CA HIS A 8 -7.03 -4.00 -12.20
C HIS A 8 -6.10 -3.31 -13.22
N PRO A 9 -6.64 -2.49 -14.14
CA PRO A 9 -5.86 -1.89 -15.22
C PRO A 9 -4.74 -0.98 -14.70
N ARG A 10 -4.97 -0.29 -13.58
CA ARG A 10 -3.99 0.63 -12.96
C ARG A 10 -2.84 -0.13 -12.30
N LEU A 11 -3.16 -1.21 -11.57
CA LEU A 11 -2.14 -2.07 -10.96
C LEU A 11 -1.30 -2.76 -12.03
N SER A 12 -1.94 -3.22 -13.11
CA SER A 12 -1.26 -3.88 -14.22
C SER A 12 -0.36 -2.93 -15.00
N ALA A 13 -0.82 -1.70 -15.26
CA ALA A 13 0.02 -0.67 -15.87
C ALA A 13 1.24 -0.33 -15.01
N ALA A 14 1.03 -0.16 -13.70
CA ALA A 14 2.11 0.09 -12.75
C ALA A 14 3.10 -1.08 -12.64
N ALA A 15 2.61 -2.32 -12.65
CA ALA A 15 3.45 -3.51 -12.63
C ALA A 15 4.29 -3.64 -13.91
N VAL A 16 3.70 -3.45 -15.08
CA VAL A 16 4.42 -3.49 -16.36
C VAL A 16 5.48 -2.39 -16.42
N LEU A 17 5.14 -1.17 -16.01
CA LEU A 17 6.08 -0.06 -15.98
C LEU A 17 7.22 -0.30 -14.98
N GLY A 18 6.90 -0.82 -13.78
CA GLY A 18 7.91 -1.20 -12.79
C GLY A 18 8.86 -2.29 -13.28
N ILE A 19 8.34 -3.33 -13.94
CA ILE A 19 9.16 -4.40 -14.53
C ILE A 19 10.07 -3.84 -15.63
N ALA A 20 9.52 -3.02 -16.54
CA ALA A 20 10.29 -2.43 -17.63
C ALA A 20 11.44 -1.55 -17.09
N VAL A 21 11.16 -0.71 -16.10
CA VAL A 21 12.16 0.17 -15.49
C VAL A 21 13.21 -0.64 -14.70
N GLY A 22 12.79 -1.68 -13.97
CA GLY A 22 13.72 -2.55 -13.25
C GLY A 22 14.68 -3.31 -14.19
N LEU A 23 14.20 -3.77 -15.34
CA LEU A 23 15.03 -4.46 -16.34
C LEU A 23 16.02 -3.52 -17.04
N LEU A 24 15.59 -2.28 -17.33
CA LEU A 24 16.38 -1.28 -18.06
C LEU A 24 17.29 -0.44 -17.15
N ALA A 25 17.17 -0.57 -15.82
CA ALA A 25 17.95 0.22 -14.87
C ALA A 25 19.46 -0.11 -14.96
N PRO A 26 20.33 0.91 -15.07
CA PRO A 26 21.78 0.75 -15.01
C PRO A 26 22.21 0.54 -13.55
N ALA A 27 22.02 -0.68 -13.04
CA ALA A 27 22.44 -1.06 -11.69
C ALA A 27 23.25 -2.37 -11.71
N ASP A 28 24.24 -2.44 -10.83
CA ASP A 28 25.24 -3.52 -10.82
C ASP A 28 24.71 -4.81 -10.19
N THR A 29 23.72 -4.71 -9.30
CA THR A 29 23.13 -5.87 -8.62
C THR A 29 21.68 -6.14 -9.05
N VAL A 30 21.30 -7.41 -9.04
CA VAL A 30 19.92 -7.84 -9.31
C VAL A 30 18.95 -7.27 -8.27
N ILE A 31 19.38 -7.17 -7.01
CA ILE A 31 18.56 -6.64 -5.91
C ILE A 31 18.25 -5.15 -6.14
N SER A 32 19.24 -4.34 -6.51
CA SER A 32 19.03 -2.93 -6.82
C SER A 32 18.08 -2.74 -8.01
N LYS A 33 18.20 -3.55 -9.07
CA LYS A 33 17.25 -3.54 -10.21
C LYS A 33 15.82 -3.85 -9.78
N ILE A 34 15.63 -4.87 -8.93
CA ILE A 34 14.33 -5.24 -8.39
C ILE A 34 13.75 -4.10 -7.56
N LEU A 35 14.54 -3.48 -6.66
CA LEU A 35 14.06 -2.39 -5.82
C LEU A 35 13.72 -1.13 -6.63
N ILE A 36 14.49 -0.81 -7.67
CA ILE A 36 14.19 0.32 -8.57
C ILE A 36 12.87 0.07 -9.31
N GLY A 37 12.68 -1.15 -9.84
CA GLY A 37 11.44 -1.54 -10.50
C GLY A 37 10.24 -1.52 -9.55
N TRP A 38 10.42 -2.04 -8.33
CA TRP A 38 9.43 -1.99 -7.26
C TRP A 38 9.02 -0.56 -6.93
N ASN A 39 9.97 0.32 -6.58
CA ASN A 39 9.69 1.71 -6.27
C ASN A 39 8.95 2.40 -7.42
N THR A 40 9.41 2.22 -8.65
CA THR A 40 8.79 2.83 -9.82
C THR A 40 7.35 2.36 -9.99
N GLY A 41 7.09 1.06 -9.85
CA GLY A 41 5.73 0.51 -9.87
C GLY A 41 4.86 1.05 -8.75
N VAL A 42 5.35 1.06 -7.51
CA VAL A 42 4.61 1.55 -6.34
C VAL A 42 4.22 3.02 -6.50
N TRP A 43 5.18 3.89 -6.79
CA TRP A 43 4.92 5.32 -6.95
C TRP A 43 4.01 5.62 -8.13
N THR A 44 4.16 4.90 -9.24
CA THR A 44 3.24 5.02 -10.38
C THR A 44 1.82 4.64 -9.98
N TYR A 45 1.64 3.52 -9.28
CA TYR A 45 0.32 3.10 -8.80
C TYR A 45 -0.30 4.15 -7.86
N LEU A 46 0.48 4.66 -6.91
CA LEU A 46 0.03 5.69 -5.97
C LEU A 46 -0.42 6.97 -6.69
N VAL A 47 0.33 7.44 -7.69
CA VAL A 47 -0.04 8.62 -8.48
C VAL A 47 -1.33 8.38 -9.27
N LEU A 48 -1.45 7.22 -9.93
CA LEU A 48 -2.66 6.86 -10.68
C LEU A 48 -3.89 6.76 -9.78
N MET A 49 -3.72 6.20 -8.57
CA MET A 49 -4.79 6.09 -7.59
C MET A 49 -5.16 7.43 -6.99
N LEU A 50 -4.19 8.30 -6.68
CA LEU A 50 -4.46 9.66 -6.21
C LEU A 50 -5.25 10.45 -7.26
N TRP A 51 -4.84 10.34 -8.53
CA TRP A 51 -5.54 10.99 -9.63
C TRP A 51 -6.97 10.49 -9.81
N LEU A 52 -7.20 9.19 -9.62
CA LEU A 52 -8.53 8.59 -9.59
C LEU A 52 -9.35 9.15 -8.43
N THR A 53 -8.81 9.12 -7.20
CA THR A 53 -9.50 9.58 -5.99
C THR A 53 -9.93 11.05 -6.10
N ILE A 54 -9.09 11.90 -6.69
CA ILE A 54 -9.42 13.33 -6.90
C ILE A 54 -10.56 13.51 -7.91
N ARG A 55 -10.69 12.61 -8.90
CA ARG A 55 -11.67 12.75 -9.99
C ARG A 55 -12.97 11.97 -9.79
N ALA A 56 -12.92 10.85 -9.09
CA ALA A 56 -14.03 9.92 -8.95
C ALA A 56 -15.07 10.43 -7.95
N LYS A 57 -16.36 10.39 -8.35
CA LYS A 57 -17.49 10.63 -7.45
C LYS A 57 -18.00 9.30 -6.90
N ALA A 58 -18.83 9.34 -5.85
CA ALA A 58 -19.40 8.12 -5.23
C ALA A 58 -20.03 7.12 -6.22
N PRO A 59 -20.76 7.54 -7.28
CA PRO A 59 -21.29 6.60 -8.29
C PRO A 59 -20.19 5.88 -9.08
N ASP A 60 -19.07 6.55 -9.34
CA ASP A 60 -17.93 5.96 -10.04
C ASP A 60 -17.24 4.92 -9.15
N VAL A 61 -17.12 5.19 -7.85
CA VAL A 61 -16.54 4.26 -6.86
C VAL A 61 -17.36 2.98 -6.80
N LYS A 62 -18.68 3.10 -6.69
CA LYS A 62 -19.59 1.94 -6.70
C LYS A 62 -19.42 1.10 -7.97
N ARG A 63 -19.43 1.75 -9.13
CA ARG A 63 -19.27 1.06 -10.41
C ARG A 63 -17.93 0.34 -10.53
N ILE A 64 -16.83 0.98 -10.11
CA ILE A 64 -15.50 0.37 -10.14
C ILE A 64 -15.44 -0.82 -9.16
N ALA A 65 -15.98 -0.66 -7.97
CA ALA A 65 -16.04 -1.69 -6.93
C ALA A 65 -16.83 -2.93 -7.36
N GLU A 66 -17.92 -2.76 -8.12
CA GLU A 66 -18.73 -3.87 -8.66
C GLU A 66 -18.03 -4.61 -9.82
N ILE A 67 -17.18 -3.91 -10.58
CA ILE A 67 -16.42 -4.50 -11.70
C ILE A 67 -15.15 -5.22 -11.21
N GLU A 68 -14.56 -4.76 -10.10
CA GLU A 68 -13.39 -5.41 -9.50
C GLU A 68 -13.79 -6.78 -8.92
N ASP A 69 -13.21 -7.83 -9.50
CA ASP A 69 -13.63 -9.23 -9.36
C ASP A 69 -13.12 -9.92 -8.07
N GLU A 70 -13.53 -11.17 -7.80
CA GLU A 70 -13.27 -11.96 -6.57
C GLU A 70 -11.79 -12.04 -6.15
N ASN A 71 -10.85 -11.86 -7.09
CA ASN A 71 -9.41 -11.93 -6.83
C ASN A 71 -8.81 -10.73 -6.06
N ALA A 72 -9.59 -9.70 -5.73
CA ALA A 72 -9.11 -8.53 -4.99
C ALA A 72 -8.42 -8.90 -3.66
N GLY A 73 -8.90 -9.95 -2.97
CA GLY A 73 -8.27 -10.45 -1.74
C GLY A 73 -6.91 -11.12 -1.97
N LEU A 74 -6.76 -11.86 -3.07
CA LEU A 74 -5.49 -12.48 -3.46
C LEU A 74 -4.47 -11.42 -3.87
N VAL A 75 -4.90 -10.41 -4.65
CA VAL A 75 -4.05 -9.27 -5.03
C VAL A 75 -3.56 -8.51 -3.79
N LEU A 76 -4.46 -8.21 -2.86
CA LEU A 76 -4.12 -7.59 -1.58
C LEU A 76 -3.06 -8.42 -0.84
N PHE A 77 -3.29 -9.74 -0.71
CA PHE A 77 -2.36 -10.63 -0.02
C PHE A 77 -0.96 -10.63 -0.66
N VAL A 78 -0.89 -10.75 -1.99
CA VAL A 78 0.38 -10.73 -2.73
C VAL A 78 1.10 -9.39 -2.57
N VAL A 79 0.39 -8.26 -2.65
CA VAL A 79 1.01 -6.95 -2.48
C VAL A 79 1.49 -6.72 -1.06
N CYS A 80 0.74 -7.18 -0.05
CA CYS A 80 1.19 -7.13 1.35
C CYS A 80 2.46 -7.95 1.57
N ILE A 81 2.54 -9.18 1.03
CA ILE A 81 3.76 -9.99 1.12
C ILE A 81 4.92 -9.28 0.43
N ALA A 82 4.70 -8.76 -0.78
CA ALA A 82 5.75 -8.08 -1.53
C ALA A 82 6.25 -6.81 -0.81
N ALA A 83 5.33 -6.05 -0.20
CA ALA A 83 5.68 -4.88 0.61
C ALA A 83 6.50 -5.26 1.85
N ILE A 84 6.12 -6.32 2.57
CA ILE A 84 6.88 -6.82 3.74
C ILE A 84 8.25 -7.37 3.30
N ALA A 85 8.32 -8.10 2.19
CA ALA A 85 9.59 -8.61 1.66
C ALA A 85 10.51 -7.47 1.22
N SER A 86 9.98 -6.39 0.62
CA SER A 86 10.75 -5.21 0.25
C SER A 86 11.38 -4.56 1.49
N LEU A 87 10.61 -4.46 2.57
CA LEU A 87 11.07 -3.91 3.84
C LEU A 87 12.19 -4.76 4.46
N ALA A 88 12.00 -6.09 4.51
CA ALA A 88 13.01 -7.01 5.01
C ALA A 88 14.32 -6.93 4.21
N THR A 89 14.20 -6.96 2.87
CA THR A 89 15.36 -6.87 1.96
C THR A 89 16.18 -5.62 2.23
N ILE A 90 15.53 -4.46 2.37
CA ILE A 90 16.25 -3.21 2.59
C ILE A 90 16.86 -3.15 3.99
N THR A 91 16.17 -3.65 5.03
CA THR A 91 16.77 -3.71 6.37
C THR A 91 18.03 -4.57 6.40
N PHE A 92 18.09 -5.67 5.63
CA PHE A 92 19.29 -6.49 5.50
C PHE A 92 20.41 -5.79 4.72
N GLU A 93 20.08 -5.08 3.63
CA GLU A 93 21.09 -4.27 2.92
C GLU A 93 21.70 -3.21 3.84
N LEU A 94 20.88 -2.53 4.64
CA LEU A 94 21.32 -1.45 5.53
C LEU A 94 22.38 -1.90 6.54
N VAL A 95 22.24 -3.12 7.07
CA VAL A 95 23.18 -3.69 8.06
C VAL A 95 24.55 -3.99 7.44
N GLY A 96 24.60 -4.32 6.14
CA GLY A 96 25.83 -4.64 5.41
C GLY A 96 26.59 -3.42 4.88
N SER A 97 25.95 -2.25 4.78
CA SER A 97 26.49 -1.06 4.08
C SER A 97 27.25 -0.05 4.97
N LYS A 98 27.84 -0.48 6.09
CA LYS A 98 28.51 0.42 7.06
C LYS A 98 29.77 1.13 6.51
N ASP A 99 30.38 0.61 5.45
CA ASP A 99 31.67 1.10 4.91
C ASP A 99 31.54 2.01 3.66
N LEU A 100 30.35 2.52 3.35
CA LEU A 100 30.14 3.37 2.18
C LEU A 100 30.57 4.84 2.39
N PRO A 101 31.06 5.54 1.34
CA PRO A 101 31.29 6.99 1.37
C PRO A 101 30.02 7.76 1.76
N THR A 102 30.17 8.87 2.51
CA THR A 102 29.06 9.64 3.10
C THR A 102 27.96 10.02 2.10
N THR A 103 28.30 10.41 0.87
CA THR A 103 27.32 10.75 -0.19
C THR A 103 26.53 9.53 -0.67
N ALA A 104 27.17 8.38 -0.84
CA ALA A 104 26.49 7.13 -1.23
C ALA A 104 25.54 6.67 -0.11
N ARG A 105 25.95 6.82 1.14
CA ARG A 105 25.16 6.48 2.32
C ARG A 105 23.87 7.32 2.42
N LEU A 106 23.93 8.63 2.15
CA LEU A 106 22.77 9.52 2.09
C LEU A 106 21.78 9.12 0.99
N LEU A 107 22.27 8.78 -0.21
CA LEU A 107 21.42 8.31 -1.31
C LEU A 107 20.74 6.98 -0.96
N HIS A 108 21.47 6.04 -0.34
CA HIS A 108 20.91 4.77 0.14
C HIS A 108 19.82 4.97 1.21
N TYR A 109 20.02 5.89 2.16
CA TYR A 109 18.99 6.22 3.15
C TYR A 109 17.76 6.89 2.51
N GLY A 110 17.96 7.80 1.57
CA GLY A 110 16.86 8.42 0.82
C GLY A 110 16.04 7.40 0.04
N PHE A 111 16.70 6.51 -0.68
CA PHE A 111 16.06 5.43 -1.45
C PHE A 111 15.31 4.45 -0.55
N THR A 112 15.89 4.09 0.59
CA THR A 112 15.23 3.25 1.59
C THR A 112 13.99 3.92 2.14
N GLY A 113 14.10 5.18 2.59
CA GLY A 113 12.97 5.95 3.12
C GLY A 113 11.83 6.06 2.10
N LEU A 114 12.18 6.31 0.83
CA LEU A 114 11.21 6.36 -0.26
C LEU A 114 10.49 5.03 -0.45
N THR A 115 11.19 3.91 -0.30
CA THR A 115 10.60 2.57 -0.41
C THR A 115 9.68 2.26 0.76
N VAL A 116 10.11 2.58 1.98
CA VAL A 116 9.32 2.34 3.19
C VAL A 116 8.02 3.16 3.16
N ILE A 117 8.12 4.46 2.85
CA ILE A 117 6.97 5.36 2.72
C ILE A 117 6.06 4.90 1.58
N GLY A 118 6.62 4.58 0.42
CA GLY A 118 5.87 4.08 -0.74
C GLY A 118 5.11 2.80 -0.41
N SER A 119 5.76 1.81 0.19
CA SER A 119 5.13 0.55 0.61
C SER A 119 4.05 0.75 1.67
N TRP A 120 4.24 1.66 2.63
CA TRP A 120 3.23 1.99 3.64
C TRP A 120 1.99 2.65 3.01
N LEU A 121 2.19 3.65 2.14
CA LEU A 121 1.11 4.31 1.40
C LEU A 121 0.35 3.32 0.51
N LEU A 122 1.07 2.42 -0.16
CA LEU A 122 0.51 1.42 -1.05
C LEU A 122 -0.49 0.51 -0.31
N ILE A 123 -0.12 0.07 0.88
CA ILE A 123 -0.98 -0.78 1.72
C ILE A 123 -2.26 -0.03 2.05
N GLY A 124 -2.18 1.22 2.53
CA GLY A 124 -3.37 2.04 2.82
C GLY A 124 -4.28 2.23 1.60
N VAL A 125 -3.70 2.47 0.41
CA VAL A 125 -4.47 2.64 -0.83
C VAL A 125 -5.11 1.32 -1.29
N ILE A 126 -4.44 0.18 -1.20
CA ILE A 126 -5.02 -1.10 -1.63
C ILE A 126 -6.10 -1.56 -0.66
N PHE A 127 -5.90 -1.38 0.65
CA PHE A 127 -6.94 -1.67 1.63
C PHE A 127 -8.16 -0.76 1.44
N SER A 128 -7.98 0.52 1.09
CA SER A 128 -9.13 1.41 0.82
C SER A 128 -9.97 0.93 -0.36
N VAL A 129 -9.34 0.52 -1.47
CA VAL A 129 -10.04 -0.08 -2.61
C VAL A 129 -10.74 -1.38 -2.21
N HIS A 130 -10.08 -2.22 -1.41
CA HIS A 130 -10.65 -3.46 -0.92
C HIS A 130 -11.87 -3.23 -0.01
N TYR A 131 -11.82 -2.21 0.86
CA TYR A 131 -12.98 -1.83 1.67
C TYR A 131 -14.12 -1.27 0.82
N ALA A 132 -13.83 -0.47 -0.20
CA ALA A 132 -14.84 0.01 -1.14
C ALA A 132 -15.58 -1.14 -1.81
N ARG A 133 -14.84 -2.15 -2.28
CA ARG A 133 -15.40 -3.39 -2.80
C ARG A 133 -16.29 -4.09 -1.79
N LEU A 134 -15.76 -4.43 -0.62
CA LEU A 134 -16.51 -5.13 0.43
C LEU A 134 -17.76 -4.38 0.88
N TYR A 135 -17.74 -3.05 0.84
CA TYR A 135 -18.89 -2.22 1.17
C TYR A 135 -19.96 -2.27 0.07
N TYR A 136 -19.57 -2.12 -1.20
CA TYR A 136 -20.52 -2.04 -2.31
C TYR A 136 -21.02 -3.38 -2.83
N THR A 137 -20.27 -4.47 -2.64
CA THR A 137 -20.70 -5.83 -3.00
C THR A 137 -21.45 -6.54 -1.88
N TRP A 138 -21.69 -5.87 -0.75
CA TRP A 138 -22.40 -6.44 0.39
C TRP A 138 -23.92 -6.39 0.18
N ASP A 139 -24.56 -7.55 0.23
CA ASP A 139 -26.01 -7.73 0.01
C ASP A 139 -26.81 -7.82 1.33
N GLY A 140 -26.22 -7.39 2.46
CA GLY A 140 -26.92 -7.40 3.75
C GLY A 140 -27.81 -6.17 3.94
N LYS A 141 -28.82 -6.30 4.81
CA LYS A 141 -29.78 -5.22 5.11
C LYS A 141 -29.16 -3.95 5.71
N GLU A 142 -28.03 -4.09 6.40
CA GLU A 142 -27.32 -2.97 7.02
C GLU A 142 -25.94 -2.75 6.36
N PRO A 143 -25.47 -1.49 6.27
CA PRO A 143 -24.15 -1.18 5.70
C PRO A 143 -23.02 -1.93 6.40
N ALA A 144 -22.07 -2.42 5.60
CA ALA A 144 -20.95 -3.21 6.11
C ALA A 144 -19.97 -2.37 6.96
N LEU A 145 -19.85 -1.08 6.63
CA LEU A 145 -19.20 -0.03 7.41
C LEU A 145 -20.23 1.04 7.76
N ARG A 146 -20.21 1.53 9.00
CA ARG A 146 -21.13 2.54 9.51
C ARG A 146 -20.38 3.82 9.81
N PHE A 147 -20.52 4.82 8.96
CA PHE A 147 -19.99 6.16 9.18
C PHE A 147 -20.86 6.91 10.20
N ALA A 148 -20.26 7.71 11.07
CA ALA A 148 -20.97 8.36 12.20
C ALA A 148 -22.16 9.23 11.77
N GLU A 149 -22.08 9.88 10.62
CA GLU A 149 -23.16 10.71 10.05
C GLU A 149 -24.24 9.91 9.30
N GLY A 150 -24.13 8.58 9.24
CA GLY A 150 -25.05 7.73 8.48
C GLY A 150 -24.83 7.78 6.97
N LEU A 151 -23.62 8.12 6.52
CA LEU A 151 -23.25 8.15 5.10
C LEU A 151 -23.44 6.77 4.45
N THR A 152 -24.26 6.72 3.39
CA THR A 152 -24.60 5.48 2.66
C THR A 152 -23.89 5.35 1.32
N THR A 153 -23.36 6.45 0.78
CA THR A 153 -22.66 6.51 -0.52
C THR A 153 -21.23 7.05 -0.36
N PRO A 154 -20.34 6.35 0.37
CA PRO A 154 -18.96 6.77 0.58
C PRO A 154 -18.14 6.80 -0.71
N ASN A 155 -17.32 7.82 -0.88
CA ASN A 155 -16.36 7.91 -1.98
C ASN A 155 -14.97 7.37 -1.55
N TYR A 156 -13.97 7.44 -2.44
CA TYR A 156 -12.63 6.93 -2.12
C TYR A 156 -11.95 7.66 -0.95
N TRP A 157 -12.24 8.94 -0.71
CA TRP A 157 -11.71 9.66 0.46
C TRP A 157 -12.20 9.07 1.77
N ASP A 158 -13.45 8.63 1.84
CA ASP A 158 -14.02 8.02 3.04
C ASP A 158 -13.36 6.67 3.34
N PHE A 159 -13.11 5.86 2.31
CA PHE A 159 -12.39 4.59 2.45
C PHE A 159 -10.90 4.78 2.73
N LEU A 160 -10.27 5.80 2.15
CA LEU A 160 -8.89 6.18 2.45
C LEU A 160 -8.78 6.63 3.90
N TYR A 161 -9.69 7.48 4.36
CA TYR A 161 -9.76 7.93 5.74
C TYR A 161 -9.84 6.74 6.70
N PHE A 162 -10.76 5.80 6.45
CA PHE A 162 -10.87 4.59 7.26
C PHE A 162 -9.59 3.75 7.24
N SER A 163 -9.05 3.46 6.04
CA SER A 163 -7.87 2.61 5.89
C SER A 163 -6.61 3.22 6.49
N PHE A 164 -6.36 4.51 6.27
CA PHE A 164 -5.19 5.19 6.83
C PHE A 164 -5.31 5.38 8.34
N THR A 165 -6.50 5.54 8.90
CA THR A 165 -6.69 5.54 10.36
C THR A 165 -6.23 4.21 10.96
N ILE A 166 -6.61 3.07 10.37
CA ILE A 166 -6.10 1.75 10.79
C ILE A 166 -4.58 1.68 10.61
N GLY A 167 -4.05 2.14 9.48
CA GLY A 167 -2.62 2.09 9.17
C GLY A 167 -1.76 2.92 10.12
N VAL A 168 -2.23 4.09 10.53
CA VAL A 168 -1.52 5.01 11.44
C VAL A 168 -1.67 4.57 12.90
N ALA A 169 -2.91 4.39 13.37
CA ALA A 169 -3.21 4.26 14.78
C ALA A 169 -3.51 2.82 15.23
N VAL A 170 -3.61 1.87 14.29
CA VAL A 170 -4.03 0.48 14.57
C VAL A 170 -5.40 0.44 15.27
N GLN A 171 -6.24 1.46 15.02
CA GLN A 171 -7.55 1.64 15.66
C GLN A 171 -8.56 2.22 14.66
N THR A 172 -9.83 1.80 14.78
CA THR A 172 -10.95 2.39 14.04
C THR A 172 -11.32 3.76 14.60
N SER A 173 -11.59 4.73 13.75
CA SER A 173 -12.10 6.04 14.14
C SER A 173 -13.62 5.98 14.46
N ASP A 174 -14.35 7.02 14.06
CA ASP A 174 -15.80 7.18 14.01
C ASP A 174 -16.53 6.25 13.00
N VAL A 175 -15.81 5.35 12.34
CA VAL A 175 -16.37 4.36 11.41
C VAL A 175 -16.48 2.98 12.07
N GLY A 176 -17.71 2.52 12.29
CA GLY A 176 -18.02 1.22 12.89
C GLY A 176 -17.95 0.07 11.88
N VAL A 177 -17.31 -1.04 12.28
CA VAL A 177 -17.23 -2.27 11.47
C VAL A 177 -18.37 -3.22 11.80
N ALA A 178 -19.37 -3.33 10.93
CA ALA A 178 -20.60 -4.07 11.23
C ALA A 178 -20.47 -5.58 11.03
N THR A 179 -19.75 -6.03 10.00
CA THR A 179 -19.71 -7.45 9.61
C THR A 179 -18.52 -8.22 10.20
N ARG A 180 -18.65 -9.55 10.36
CA ARG A 180 -17.55 -10.41 10.83
C ARG A 180 -16.44 -10.57 9.78
N SER A 181 -16.79 -10.57 8.49
CA SER A 181 -15.82 -10.65 7.39
C SER A 181 -14.91 -9.43 7.36
N LEU A 182 -15.45 -8.21 7.46
CA LEU A 182 -14.65 -6.99 7.53
C LEU A 182 -13.76 -6.94 8.77
N ARG A 183 -14.24 -7.41 9.94
CA ARG A 183 -13.40 -7.47 11.15
C ARG A 183 -12.14 -8.31 10.97
N LYS A 184 -12.19 -9.41 10.21
CA LYS A 184 -10.99 -10.21 9.89
C LYS A 184 -10.00 -9.43 9.01
N VAL A 185 -10.51 -8.66 8.05
CA VAL A 185 -9.68 -7.82 7.16
C VAL A 185 -9.03 -6.69 7.95
N VAL A 186 -9.80 -6.01 8.81
CA VAL A 186 -9.28 -4.93 9.69
C VAL A 186 -8.21 -5.49 10.63
N LEU A 187 -8.42 -6.67 11.22
CA LEU A 187 -7.39 -7.33 12.04
C LEU A 187 -6.11 -7.58 11.23
N GLY A 188 -6.23 -8.09 10.00
CA GLY A 188 -5.09 -8.29 9.11
C GLY A 188 -4.35 -6.98 8.82
N GLN A 189 -5.08 -5.90 8.50
CA GLN A 189 -4.48 -4.59 8.27
C GLN A 189 -3.81 -4.05 9.54
N SER A 190 -4.42 -4.20 10.71
CA SER A 190 -3.85 -3.77 12.00
C SER A 190 -2.50 -4.44 12.29
N LEU A 191 -2.39 -5.75 12.05
CA LEU A 191 -1.12 -6.48 12.22
C LEU A 191 -0.03 -5.97 11.27
N ILE A 192 -0.40 -5.72 10.01
CA ILE A 192 0.52 -5.16 9.02
C ILE A 192 0.91 -3.72 9.40
N GLY A 193 -0.04 -2.90 9.84
CA GLY A 193 0.21 -1.53 10.30
C GLY A 193 1.17 -1.50 11.49
N PHE A 194 1.00 -2.39 12.46
CA PHE A 194 1.93 -2.54 13.58
C PHE A 194 3.35 -2.86 13.13
N LEU A 195 3.52 -3.79 12.18
CA LEU A 195 4.83 -4.14 11.62
C LEU A 195 5.49 -2.94 10.95
N PHE A 196 4.74 -2.21 10.11
CA PHE A 196 5.26 -1.01 9.43
C PHE A 196 5.63 0.09 10.42
N ASN A 197 4.78 0.38 11.40
CA ASN A 197 5.06 1.39 12.43
C ASN A 197 6.34 1.04 13.20
N THR A 198 6.53 -0.24 13.54
CA THR A 198 7.74 -0.74 14.20
C THR A 198 8.97 -0.59 13.30
N ALA A 199 8.85 -0.94 12.02
CA ALA A 199 9.96 -0.87 11.10
C ALA A 199 10.37 0.57 10.75
N ILE A 200 9.41 1.47 10.60
CA ILE A 200 9.64 2.91 10.40
C ILE A 200 10.39 3.48 11.61
N LEU A 201 9.98 3.11 12.83
CA LEU A 201 10.67 3.52 14.05
C LEU A 201 12.11 2.98 14.09
N GLY A 202 12.31 1.69 13.83
CA GLY A 202 13.63 1.07 13.79
C GLY A 202 14.55 1.68 12.74
N PHE A 203 14.02 1.96 11.55
CA PHE A 203 14.73 2.66 10.48
C PHE A 203 15.13 4.09 10.89
N SER A 204 14.22 4.82 11.54
CA SER A 204 14.49 6.18 12.02
C SER A 204 15.62 6.20 13.05
N ILE A 205 15.64 5.22 13.97
CA ILE A 205 16.71 5.05 14.95
C ILE A 205 18.03 4.71 14.25
N ASN A 206 18.02 3.82 13.24
CA ASN A 206 19.22 3.44 12.52
C ASN A 206 19.85 4.64 11.77
N ILE A 207 19.02 5.46 11.11
CA ILE A 207 19.50 6.70 10.47
C ILE A 207 20.09 7.64 11.53
N ALA A 208 19.39 7.88 12.63
CA ALA A 208 19.86 8.80 13.67
C ALA A 208 21.20 8.33 14.25
N ALA A 209 21.31 7.04 14.60
CA ALA A 209 22.56 6.45 15.06
C ALA A 209 23.67 6.53 14.00
N GLY A 210 23.31 6.43 12.72
CA GLY A 210 24.26 6.50 11.62
C GLY A 210 24.75 7.90 11.24
N LEU A 211 24.00 8.94 11.61
CA LEU A 211 24.35 10.34 11.36
C LEU A 211 25.07 11.00 12.56
N PHE A 212 24.73 10.57 13.78
CA PHE A 212 25.23 11.18 15.02
C PHE A 212 26.19 10.28 15.83
N GLY A 213 26.35 9.01 15.45
CA GLY A 213 27.31 8.07 16.02
C GLY A 213 28.51 7.88 15.10
#